data_AF-A0A520GEQ5-F1
#
_entry.id   AF-A0A520GEQ5-F1
#
_cell.length_a   1.000
_cell.length_b   1.000
_cell.length_c   1.000
_cell.angle_alpha   90.00
_cell.angle_beta   90.00
_cell.angle_gamma   90.00
#
_symmetry.space_group_name_H-M   'P 1'
#
loop_
_entity.id
_entity.type
_entity.pdbx_description
1 polymer ?
#
loop_
_entity_poly.entity_id
_entity_poly.type
_entity_poly.pdbx_seq_one_letter_code
_entity_poly.pdbx_strand_id
1 'polypeptide(L)' 'MTHTKLIVREPVPGSFFWVLMESDERGTVLKRELESADSESDSYEAALAAGTRALRRLKERESTSH' A
#
# COMPACT_ATOMS: atom_id res chain seq x y z
N MET A 1 6.27 -13.60 11.10
CA MET A 1 5.45 -13.31 9.91
C MET A 1 5.20 -11.81 9.84
N THR A 2 5.60 -11.16 8.75
CA THR A 2 5.27 -9.75 8.51
C THR A 2 4.00 -9.68 7.66
N HIS A 3 3.15 -8.68 7.91
CA HIS A 3 1.96 -8.41 7.13
C HIS A 3 2.21 -7.17 6.26
N THR A 4 1.52 -7.08 5.12
CA THR A 4 1.52 -5.85 4.33
C THR A 4 0.19 -5.14 4.51
N LYS A 5 0.23 -3.85 4.83
CA LYS A 5 -0.93 -2.99 5.01
C LYS A 5 -0.95 -1.91 3.92
N LEU A 6 -2.08 -1.79 3.24
CA LEU A 6 -2.37 -0.69 2.33
C LEU A 6 -2.97 0.47 3.10
N ILE A 7 -2.41 1.67 2.93
CA ILE A 7 -2.87 2.91 3.53
C ILE A 7 -3.12 3.90 2.39
N VAL A 8 -4.27 4.56 2.41
CA VAL A 8 -4.54 5.71 1.54
C VAL A 8 -4.44 6.95 2.41
N ARG A 9 -3.63 7.92 1.99
CA ARG A 9 -3.41 9.21 2.65
C ARG A 9 -4.00 10.30 1.78
N GLU A 10 -4.48 11.36 2.43
CA GLU A 10 -4.95 12.58 1.79
C GLU A 10 -4.19 13.76 2.42
N PRO A 11 -2.99 14.09 1.92
CA PRO A 11 -2.19 15.19 2.46
C PRO A 11 -2.83 16.56 2.19
N VAL A 12 -3.51 16.68 1.04
CA VAL A 12 -4.24 17.85 0.60
C VAL A 12 -5.66 17.38 0.23
N PRO A 13 -6.72 18.12 0.60
CA PRO A 13 -8.08 17.74 0.23
C PRO A 13 -8.23 17.51 -1.27
N GLY A 14 -8.71 16.34 -1.66
CA GLY A 14 -8.87 15.93 -3.06
C GLY A 14 -7.65 15.26 -3.70
N SER A 15 -6.50 15.21 -3.01
CA SER A 15 -5.29 14.53 -3.49
C SER A 15 -5.01 13.28 -2.65
N PHE A 16 -5.23 12.12 -3.24
CA PHE A 16 -5.09 10.82 -2.57
C PHE A 16 -3.83 10.08 -3.02
N PHE A 17 -3.06 9.58 -2.07
CA PHE A 17 -1.86 8.78 -2.31
C PHE A 17 -2.01 7.44 -1.61
N TRP A 18 -1.67 6.35 -2.30
CA TRP A 18 -1.58 5.05 -1.66
C TRP A 18 -0.14 4.73 -1.25
N VAL A 19 0.00 3.97 -0.16
CA VAL A 19 1.27 3.46 0.32
C VAL A 19 1.08 2.06 0.91
N LEU A 20 1.97 1.16 0.53
CA LEU A 20 2.11 -0.17 1.10
C LEU A 20 3.18 -0.14 2.18
N MET A 21 2.81 -0.51 3.39
CA MET A 21 3.69 -0.58 4.53
C MET A 21 3.82 -2.02 5.00
N GLU A 22 5.04 -2.44 5.31
CA GLU A 22 5.28 -3.62 6.12
C GLU A 22 4.83 -3.35 7.55
N SER A 23 4.07 -4.27 8.11
CA SER A 23 3.65 -4.29 9.50
C SER A 23 4.05 -5.59 10.20
N ASP A 24 4.04 -5.55 11.53
CA ASP A 24 4.07 -6.78 12.30
C ASP A 24 2.84 -7.67 12.04
N GLU A 25 2.90 -8.90 12.55
CA GLU A 25 1.85 -9.92 12.44
C GLU A 25 0.52 -9.50 13.09
N ARG A 26 0.52 -8.45 13.91
CA ARG A 26 -0.70 -7.86 14.49
C ARG A 26 -1.25 -6.68 13.67
N GLY A 27 -0.52 -6.20 12.67
CA GLY A 27 -0.88 -5.04 11.88
C GLY A 27 -0.78 -3.71 12.64
N THR A 28 -0.12 -3.71 13.80
CA THR A 28 -0.12 -2.60 14.77
C THR A 28 1.05 -1.66 14.52
N VAL A 29 2.25 -2.21 14.31
CA VAL A 29 3.45 -1.41 14.05
C VAL A 29 3.73 -1.37 12.56
N LEU A 30 3.74 -0.17 11.98
CA LEU A 30 4.26 0.07 10.63
C LEU A 30 5.78 0.14 10.72
N LYS A 31 6.47 -0.83 10.13
CA LYS A 31 7.93 -0.97 10.23
C LYS A 31 8.64 -0.25 9.10
N ARG A 32 8.15 -0.39 7.87
CA ARG A 32 8.84 0.09 6.67
C ARG A 32 7.86 0.31 5.52
N GLU A 33 8.15 1.29 4.67
CA GLU A 33 7.47 1.46 3.38
C GLU A 33 8.03 0.48 2.33
N LEU A 34 7.11 -0.24 1.66
CA LEU A 34 7.44 -1.22 0.62
C LEU A 34 7.29 -0.64 -0.79
N GLU A 35 6.18 0.05 -1.04
CA GLU A 35 5.86 0.67 -2.33
C GLU A 35 4.86 1.82 -2.09
N SER A 36 4.93 2.87 -2.88
CA SER A 36 4.02 4.03 -2.78
C SER A 36 3.62 4.54 -4.16
N ALA A 37 2.59 5.39 -4.19
CA ALA A 37 2.12 6.01 -5.42
C ALA A 37 3.15 7.00 -5.97
N ASP A 38 3.49 6.86 -7.25
CA ASP A 38 4.35 7.83 -7.96
C ASP A 38 3.66 9.19 -8.18
N SER A 39 2.33 9.21 -8.21
CA SER A 39 1.51 10.41 -8.40
C SER A 39 0.25 10.39 -7.55
N GLU A 40 -0.30 11.58 -7.31
CA GLU A 40 -1.61 11.71 -6.66
C GLU A 40 -2.73 11.14 -7.53
N SER A 41 -3.77 10.67 -6.86
CA SER A 41 -5.05 10.30 -7.45
C SER A 41 -6.10 11.29 -7.00
N ASP A 42 -6.99 11.62 -7.91
CA ASP A 42 -8.09 12.58 -7.77
C ASP A 42 -9.29 12.01 -6.99
N SER A 43 -9.22 10.73 -6.59
CA SER A 43 -10.20 10.11 -5.70
C SER A 43 -9.61 9.02 -4.81
N TYR A 44 -10.24 8.83 -3.64
CA TYR A 44 -9.91 7.77 -2.69
C TYR A 44 -9.99 6.38 -3.34
N GLU A 45 -11.05 6.13 -4.12
CA GLU A 45 -11.28 4.84 -4.78
C GLU A 45 -10.20 4.54 -5.82
N ALA A 46 -9.76 5.54 -6.59
CA ALA A 46 -8.67 5.38 -7.55
C ALA A 46 -7.36 5.02 -6.84
N ALA A 47 -7.02 5.73 -5.75
CA ALA A 47 -5.84 5.42 -4.94
C ALA A 47 -5.91 4.02 -4.32
N LEU A 48 -7.07 3.63 -3.78
CA LEU A 48 -7.28 2.31 -3.18
C LEU A 48 -7.17 1.19 -4.21
N ALA A 49 -7.76 1.37 -5.39
CA ALA A 49 -7.71 0.40 -6.48
C ALA A 49 -6.28 0.24 -7.00
N ALA A 50 -5.54 1.34 -7.18
CA ALA A 50 -4.14 1.33 -7.57
C ALA A 50 -3.27 0.62 -6.51
N GLY A 51 -3.43 0.97 -5.23
CA GLY A 51 -2.72 0.34 -4.12
C GLY A 51 -3.06 -1.14 -3.95
N THR A 52 -4.30 -1.54 -4.19
CA THR A 52 -4.71 -2.97 -4.14
C THR A 52 -4.07 -3.77 -5.26
N ARG A 53 -3.97 -3.20 -6.47
CA ARG A 53 -3.23 -3.82 -7.58
C ARG A 53 -1.75 -3.96 -7.26
N ALA A 54 -1.14 -2.94 -6.65
CA ALA A 54 0.25 -3.01 -6.18
C ALA A 54 0.45 -4.10 -5.12
N LEU A 55 -0.44 -4.17 -4.12
CA LEU A 55 -0.40 -5.20 -3.08
C LEU A 55 -0.48 -6.60 -3.67
N ARG A 56 -1.37 -6.81 -4.65
CA ARG A 56 -1.50 -8.09 -5.34
C ARG A 56 -0.21 -8.48 -6.06
N ARG A 57 0.38 -7.56 -6.83
CA ARG A 57 1.67 -7.81 -7.50
C ARG A 57 2.79 -8.13 -6.51
N LEU A 58 2.83 -7.43 -5.38
CA LEU A 58 3.80 -7.69 -4.32
C LEU A 58 3.66 -9.12 -3.78
N LYS A 59 2.43 -9.55 -3.45
CA LYS A 59 2.16 -10.92 -2.99
C LYS A 59 2.52 -11.98 -4.03
N GLU A 60 2.27 -11.71 -5.31
CA GLU A 60 2.64 -12.60 -6.41
C GLU A 60 4.16 -12.76 -6.54
N ARG A 61 4.93 -11.68 -6.33
CA ARG A 61 6.42 -11.71 -6.32
C ARG A 61 6.99 -12.47 -5.14
N GLU A 62 6.40 -12.32 -3.95
CA GLU A 62 6.83 -13.09 -2.76
C GLU A 62 6.54 -14.59 -2.91
N SER A 63 5.44 -14.93 -3.59
CA SER A 63 5.05 -16.33 -3.84
C SER A 63 5.95 -17.06 -4.84
N THR A 64 6.71 -16.33 -5.67
CA THR A 64 7.61 -16.92 -6.68
C THR A 64 9.04 -17.12 -6.19
N SER A 65 9.36 -16.73 -4.95
CA SER A 65 10.68 -16.92 -4.33
C SER A 65 10.76 -18.12 -3.38
N HIS A 66 9.82 -19.07 -3.46
CA HIS A 66 9.80 -20.29 -2.65
C HIS A 66 9.94 -21.55 -3.51
#